data_AF-A0A3D4UN63-F1
#
_entry.id   AF-A0A3D4UN63-F1
#
_cell.length_a   1.000
_cell.length_b   1.000
_cell.length_c   1.000
_cell.angle_alpha   90.00
_cell.angle_beta   90.00
_cell.angle_gamma   90.00
#
_symmetry.space_group_name_H-M   'P 1'
#
loop_
_entity.id
_entity.type
_entity.pdbx_description
1 polymer ?
#
loop_
_entity_poly.entity_id
_entity_poly.type
_entity_poly.pdbx_seq_one_letter_code
_entity_poly.pdbx_strand_id
1 'polypeptide(L)'
;MPTIVRHNPSGKHYILLGAGYSQWATARPNRFFGDLFPLQSEGQARLVCLCDAQGKIEWSYADRITVIAVDDQSPQAALANFQTRPPIEDKSK
;
A
#
# COMPACT_ATOMS: atom_id res chain seq x y z
N MET A 1 4.05 -0.51 -16.44
CA MET A 1 5.00 -1.02 -15.45
C MET A 1 4.25 -1.91 -14.46
N PRO A 2 4.20 -3.24 -14.70
CA PRO A 2 3.64 -4.16 -13.73
C PRO A 2 4.54 -4.20 -12.50
N THR A 3 3.93 -4.11 -11.32
CA THR A 3 4.61 -4.38 -10.06
C THR A 3 3.99 -5.63 -9.48
N ILE A 4 4.80 -6.67 -9.31
CA ILE A 4 4.35 -7.94 -8.72
C ILE A 4 4.66 -7.89 -7.23
N VAL A 5 3.66 -8.25 -6.43
CA VAL A 5 3.74 -8.24 -4.98
C VAL A 5 3.33 -9.59 -4.40
N ARG A 6 3.79 -9.87 -3.19
CA ARG A 6 3.37 -11.01 -2.38
C ARG A 6 2.55 -10.53 -1.20
N HIS A 7 1.39 -11.12 -0.98
CA HIS A 7 0.63 -10.96 0.26
C HIS A 7 1.24 -11.87 1.33
N ASN A 8 1.89 -11.27 2.34
CA ASN A 8 2.69 -11.98 3.33
C ASN A 8 1.90 -13.04 4.12
N PRO A 9 0.66 -12.80 4.58
CA PRO A 9 -0.11 -13.81 5.30
C PRO A 9 -0.49 -15.05 4.47
N SER A 10 -0.79 -14.89 3.17
CA SER A 10 -1.25 -16.01 2.33
C SER A 10 -0.16 -16.58 1.41
N GLY A 11 0.97 -15.89 1.26
CA GLY A 11 2.02 -16.23 0.30
C GLY A 11 1.64 -16.04 -1.17
N LYS A 12 0.41 -15.59 -1.47
CA LYS A 12 -0.09 -15.43 -2.84
C LYS A 12 0.54 -14.21 -3.52
N HIS A 13 0.67 -14.29 -4.85
CA HIS A 13 1.19 -13.24 -5.69
C HIS A 13 0.07 -12.47 -6.38
N TYR A 14 0.27 -11.17 -6.52
CA TYR A 14 -0.69 -10.23 -7.09
C TYR A 14 0.02 -9.19 -7.95
N ILE A 15 -0.75 -8.57 -8.84
CA ILE A 15 -0.34 -7.35 -9.53
C ILE A 15 -0.79 -6.16 -8.66
N LEU A 16 0.12 -5.26 -8.33
CA LEU A 16 -0.20 -3.99 -7.69
C LEU A 16 -0.72 -3.00 -8.74
N LEU A 17 -1.96 -2.55 -8.57
CA LEU A 17 -2.61 -1.58 -9.44
C LEU A 17 -2.45 -0.13 -8.94
N GLY A 18 -2.32 0.06 -7.62
CA GLY A 18 -2.16 1.38 -7.02
C GLY A 18 -2.16 1.38 -5.49
N ALA A 19 -1.85 2.52 -4.90
CA ALA A 19 -1.91 2.75 -3.45
C ALA A 19 -2.95 3.81 -3.12
N GLY A 20 -3.65 3.66 -2.00
CA GLY A 20 -4.68 4.58 -1.53
C GLY A 20 -4.62 4.78 -0.03
N TYR A 21 -4.93 5.99 0.42
CA TYR A 21 -5.19 6.29 1.83
C TYR A 21 -6.70 6.34 2.03
N SER A 22 -7.23 5.45 2.86
CA SER A 22 -8.63 5.52 3.28
C SER A 22 -8.67 6.11 4.69
N GLN A 23 -9.47 7.15 4.86
CA GLN A 23 -9.90 7.63 6.17
C GLN A 23 -11.21 6.92 6.49
N TRP A 24 -11.29 6.30 7.66
CA TRP A 24 -12.55 5.75 8.15
C TRP A 24 -12.91 6.45 9.45
N ALA A 25 -14.16 6.87 9.55
CA ALA A 25 -14.78 7.33 10.78
C ALA A 25 -15.99 6.43 11.04
N THR A 26 -16.04 5.77 12.19
CA THR A 26 -17.25 5.08 12.66
C THR A 26 -17.68 5.70 13.97
N ALA A 27 -18.92 6.16 14.01
CA ALA A 27 -19.61 6.50 15.24
C ALA A 27 -20.39 5.27 15.71
N ARG A 28 -20.21 4.88 16.97
CA ARG A 28 -21.07 3.88 17.63
C ARG A 28 -21.81 4.53 18.81
N PRO A 29 -23.08 4.15 19.06
CA PRO A 29 -23.82 4.65 20.22
C PRO A 29 -23.08 4.31 21.51
N ASN A 30 -22.99 5.26 22.41
CA ASN A 30 -22.34 5.05 23.69
C ASN A 30 -23.26 4.25 24.62
N ARG A 31 -22.71 3.23 25.29
CA ARG A 31 -23.48 2.27 26.10
C ARG A 31 -24.23 2.92 27.27
N PHE A 32 -23.83 4.12 27.70
CA PHE A 32 -24.43 4.85 28.82
C PHE A 32 -25.29 6.07 28.43
N PHE A 33 -25.02 6.72 27.29
CA PHE A 33 -25.73 7.96 26.88
C PHE A 33 -26.39 7.87 25.50
N GLY A 34 -26.40 6.69 24.87
CA GLY A 34 -26.99 6.49 23.54
C GLY A 34 -26.28 7.34 22.48
N ASP A 35 -27.07 7.94 21.58
CA ASP A 35 -26.58 8.78 20.48
C ASP A 35 -26.27 10.23 20.88
N LEU A 36 -26.54 10.64 22.13
CA LEU A 36 -26.25 12.01 22.58
C LEU A 36 -24.74 12.30 22.70
N PHE A 37 -23.93 11.25 22.88
CA PHE A 37 -22.46 11.32 22.93
C PHE A 37 -21.84 10.09 22.26
N PRO A 38 -21.89 9.98 20.93
CA PRO A 38 -21.41 8.80 20.21
C PRO A 38 -19.89 8.66 20.36
N LEU A 39 -19.41 7.43 20.51
CA LEU A 39 -17.97 7.15 20.46
C LEU A 39 -17.55 7.20 18.98
N GLN A 40 -16.81 8.23 18.61
CA GLN A 40 -16.13 8.30 17.32
C GLN A 40 -14.78 7.57 17.41
N SER A 41 -14.59 6.60 16.54
CA SER A 41 -13.27 6.03 16.25
C SER A 41 -12.90 6.43 14.84
N GLU A 42 -11.81 7.18 14.71
CA GLU A 42 -11.25 7.61 13.44
C GLU A 42 -9.86 7.02 13.26
N GLY A 43 -9.51 6.64 12.05
CA GLY A 43 -8.19 6.09 11.74
C GLY A 43 -7.82 6.22 10.27
N GLN A 44 -6.51 6.14 10.01
CA GLN A 44 -5.96 6.11 8.66
C GLN A 44 -5.56 4.69 8.31
N ALA A 45 -6.13 4.13 7.24
CA ALA A 45 -5.73 2.85 6.69
C ALA A 45 -4.87 3.08 5.43
N ARG A 46 -3.64 2.58 5.48
CA ARG A 46 -2.73 2.53 4.32
C ARG A 46 -3.10 1.28 3.51
N LEU A 47 -3.80 1.47 2.40
CA LEU A 47 -4.30 0.37 1.58
C LEU A 47 -3.60 0.36 0.22
N VAL A 48 -3.55 -0.82 -0.39
CA VAL A 48 -3.13 -1.01 -1.78
C VAL A 48 -4.19 -1.79 -2.54
N CYS A 49 -4.34 -1.45 -3.81
CA CYS A 49 -5.24 -2.10 -4.74
C CYS A 49 -4.47 -3.19 -5.50
N LEU A 50 -4.94 -4.43 -5.37
CA LEU A 50 -4.31 -5.62 -5.91
C LEU A 50 -5.22 -6.28 -6.94
N CYS A 51 -4.61 -6.97 -7.90
CA CYS A 51 -5.30 -7.79 -8.89
C CYS A 51 -4.73 -9.21 -8.87
N ASP A 52 -5.60 -10.22 -8.77
CA ASP A 52 -5.20 -11.63 -8.83
C ASP A 52 -5.09 -12.14 -10.28
N ALA A 53 -4.71 -13.41 -10.42
CA ALA A 53 -4.52 -14.05 -11.73
C ALA A 53 -5.83 -14.21 -12.54
N GLN A 54 -6.99 -14.06 -11.90
CA GLN A 54 -8.30 -14.10 -12.53
C GLN A 54 -8.82 -12.70 -12.90
N GLY A 55 -8.05 -11.65 -12.61
CA GLY A 55 -8.46 -10.27 -12.85
C GLY A 55 -9.33 -9.68 -11.74
N LYS A 56 -9.49 -10.37 -10.60
CA LYS A 56 -10.30 -9.86 -9.49
C LYS A 56 -9.52 -8.80 -8.72
N ILE A 57 -10.18 -7.69 -8.45
CA ILE A 57 -9.64 -6.56 -7.69
C ILE A 57 -9.96 -6.72 -6.21
N GLU A 58 -8.96 -6.53 -5.35
CA GLU A 58 -9.12 -6.49 -3.90
C GLU A 58 -8.21 -5.44 -3.23
N TRP A 59 -8.62 -4.99 -2.04
CA TRP A 59 -7.86 -4.05 -1.23
C TRP A 59 -7.19 -4.77 -0.06
N SER A 60 -5.91 -4.49 0.18
CA SER A 60 -5.17 -5.02 1.32
C SER A 60 -4.42 -3.92 2.04
N TYR A 61 -4.18 -4.11 3.34
CA TYR A 61 -3.27 -3.25 4.10
C TYR A 61 -1.85 -3.33 3.54
N ALA A 62 -1.22 -2.18 3.37
CA ALA A 62 0.11 -2.06 2.76
C ALA A 62 1.21 -2.77 3.56
N ASP A 63 1.07 -2.84 4.89
CA ASP A 63 2.02 -3.52 5.79
C ASP A 63 2.06 -5.05 5.61
N ARG A 64 1.05 -5.62 4.93
CA ARG A 64 0.96 -7.05 4.61
C ARG A 64 1.55 -7.40 3.25
N ILE A 65 2.06 -6.42 2.50
CA ILE A 65 2.45 -6.60 1.10
C ILE A 65 3.95 -6.36 0.94
N THR A 66 4.61 -7.23 0.18
CA THR A 66 6.02 -7.08 -0.20
C THR A 66 6.14 -7.01 -1.71
N VAL A 67 6.82 -6.00 -2.25
CA VAL A 67 7.15 -5.96 -3.68
C VAL A 67 8.22 -7.00 -3.98
N ILE A 68 7.99 -7.83 -4.99
CA ILE A 68 8.93 -8.88 -5.41
C ILE A 68 9.48 -8.66 -6.82
N ALA A 69 8.79 -7.91 -7.68
CA ALA A 69 9.30 -7.50 -8.98
C ALA A 69 8.69 -6.18 -9.47
N VAL A 70 9.48 -5.42 -10.23
CA VAL A 70 9.06 -4.22 -10.98
C VAL A 70 9.67 -4.34 -12.37
N ASP A 71 8.84 -4.29 -13.42
CA ASP A 71 9.29 -4.47 -14.81
C ASP A 71 10.22 -5.69 -14.99
N ASP A 72 9.78 -6.84 -14.46
CA ASP A 72 10.50 -8.13 -14.52
C ASP A 72 11.85 -8.19 -13.78
N GLN A 73 12.19 -7.15 -13.00
CA GLN A 73 13.41 -7.10 -12.19
C GLN A 73 13.07 -7.22 -10.69
N SER A 74 13.97 -7.83 -9.92
CA SER A 74 13.88 -7.76 -8.46
C SER A 74 14.04 -6.31 -7.98
N PRO A 75 13.44 -5.92 -6.84
CA PRO A 75 13.63 -4.58 -6.29
C PRO A 75 15.11 -4.20 -6.10
N GLN A 76 15.95 -5.16 -5.73
CA GLN A 76 17.39 -4.95 -5.57
C GLN A 76 18.05 -4.57 -6.91
N ALA A 77 17.76 -5.31 -7.99
CA ALA A 77 18.29 -5.01 -9.31
C ALA A 77 17.77 -3.66 -9.85
N ALA A 78 16.47 -3.40 -9.68
CA ALA A 78 15.86 -2.15 -10.09
C ALA A 78 16.51 -0.93 -9.41
N LEU A 79 16.78 -1.02 -8.10
CA LEU A 79 17.40 0.07 -7.32
C LEU A 79 18.90 0.26 -7.60
N ALA A 80 19.63 -0.82 -7.90
CA ALA A 80 21.05 -0.72 -8.26
C ALA A 80 21.29 0.22 -9.46
N ASN A 81 20.36 0.26 -10.40
CA ASN A 81 20.42 1.13 -11.58
C ASN A 81 20.30 2.64 -11.26
N PHE A 82 19.75 3.01 -10.09
CA PHE A 82 19.65 4.41 -9.67
C PHE A 82 20.85 4.86 -8.83
N GLN A 83 21.47 3.95 -8.09
CA GLN A 83 22.61 4.26 -7.22
C GLN A 83 23.91 4.53 -7.99
N THR A 84 23.98 4.12 -9.26
CA THR A 84 25.13 4.35 -10.14
C THR A 84 25.10 5.72 -10.83
N ARG A 85 24.02 6.49 -10.69
CA ARG A 85 23.95 7.85 -11.23
C ARG A 85 24.77 8.77 -10.31
N PRO A 86 25.79 9.51 -10.81
CA PRO A 86 26.53 10.44 -9.99
C PRO A 86 25.56 11.43 -9.33
N PRO A 87 25.84 11.89 -8.10
CA PRO A 87 25.04 12.92 -7.44
C PRO A 87 24.85 14.08 -8.40
N ILE A 88 23.63 14.64 -8.45
CA ILE A 88 23.37 15.85 -9.21
C ILE A 88 24.26 16.93 -8.59
N GLU A 89 25.34 17.32 -9.30
CA GLU A 89 26.13 18.48 -8.92
C GLU A 89 25.19 19.69 -8.95
N ASP A 90 24.89 20.21 -7.77
CA ASP A 90 24.18 21.46 -7.61
C ASP A 90 25.10 22.60 -8.10
N LYS A 91 24.92 23.00 -9.36
CA LYS A 91 25.62 24.13 -9.98
C LYS A 91 25.03 25.48 -9.57
N SER A 92 24.57 25.60 -8.32
CA SER A 92 24.10 26.85 -7.72
C SER A 92 25.20 27.46 -6.86
N LYS A 93 26.25 27.98 -7.49
CA LYS A 93 27.17 28.96 -6.89
C LYS A 93 27.57 29.99 -7.93
#